data_AF-A0A6S5TK67-F1
#
_entry.id   AF-A0A6S5TK67-F1
#
_cell.length_a   1.000
_cell.length_b   1.000
_cell.length_c   1.000
_cell.angle_alpha   90.00
_cell.angle_beta   90.00
_cell.angle_gamma   90.00
#
_symmetry.space_group_name_H-M   'P 1'
#
loop_
_entity.id
_entity.type
_entity.pdbx_description
1 polymer ?
#
loop_
_entity_poly.entity_id
_entity_poly.type
_entity_poly.pdbx_seq_one_letter_code
_entity_poly.pdbx_strand_id
1 'polypeptide(L)'
;MPHTKKGLRLDLRTLILVLAALTATVMLLTSYFASYRVQRQLLIDHALEANRVYAAKLASITEMFLGNALQQLAFSASVQGRQLDDALAMQNETQRLLRQSSAFNSTFVVDAQGVLQAISPAPLRKMIGARLQTPGATQALRERHALVSTPFLSTASNLVVVLSQPIFDAKGGYLGYVGGTLYLREHNILKSLLGEHFYKDGSYLYVVDRNRRLLYHPDAERVGTVVQGNALIDELEALGNGTQQVRNSTGVDMLAGFATVPSTGWGIVAQQPLAQTVAPLKRLILDVVGISAPLALLGCLVLWWLAVAITRPLQQLAASARALDRPGTAEGLQRVKAWYFEAAELKRALLFGLNLLQERIGRLNRAAQTDPLTGLGNRRHLDFSLSLLEAEACDFCVVALDIDHFKQVNDGHGHEVGDQVLRRLTELMRRCCREGDVLCRTGGEEFLMLLPDASLQAALAVAERLRKGVQDTPIEPVGAVTLSLGVARWEADSNEAPSEALNRADRALYAAKQAGRNRVMTSD
;
A
#
# COMPACT_ATOMS: atom_id res chain seq x y z
N MET A 1 -32.82 28.84 -6.88
CA MET A 1 -32.48 27.41 -7.03
C MET A 1 -30.96 27.25 -6.96
N PRO A 2 -30.38 26.54 -5.98
CA PRO A 2 -28.96 26.24 -6.01
C PRO A 2 -28.73 24.84 -6.59
N HIS A 3 -27.97 24.77 -7.67
CA HIS A 3 -27.42 23.53 -8.21
C HIS A 3 -26.46 22.90 -7.19
N THR A 4 -26.96 22.00 -6.35
CA THR A 4 -26.15 21.10 -5.54
C THR A 4 -25.60 20.01 -6.45
N LYS A 5 -24.41 20.23 -7.02
CA LYS A 5 -23.62 19.13 -7.59
C LYS A 5 -23.40 18.10 -6.48
N LYS A 6 -24.09 16.96 -6.58
CA LYS A 6 -23.87 15.73 -5.79
C LYS A 6 -22.53 15.09 -6.18
N GLY A 7 -21.43 15.82 -6.05
CA GLY A 7 -20.10 15.22 -5.98
C GLY A 7 -19.91 14.65 -4.57
N LEU A 8 -19.33 13.45 -4.44
CA LEU A 8 -18.90 12.93 -3.15
C LEU A 8 -18.05 14.02 -2.45
N ARG A 9 -18.55 14.59 -1.35
CA ARG A 9 -17.74 15.45 -0.47
C ARG A 9 -16.78 14.57 0.32
N LEU A 10 -15.72 14.10 -0.34
CA LEU A 10 -14.62 13.41 0.31
C LEU A 10 -13.85 14.44 1.13
N ASP A 11 -13.84 14.25 2.45
CA ASP A 11 -12.96 15.00 3.33
C ASP A 11 -11.50 14.55 3.10
N LEU A 12 -10.53 15.42 3.34
CA LEU A 12 -9.10 15.17 3.12
C LEU A 12 -8.67 13.86 3.79
N ARG A 13 -9.23 13.56 4.97
CA ARG A 13 -9.02 12.30 5.68
C ARG A 13 -9.41 11.07 4.85
N THR A 14 -10.61 11.11 4.26
CA THR A 14 -11.10 9.99 3.44
C THR A 14 -10.27 9.81 2.18
N LEU A 15 -9.80 10.90 1.58
CA LEU A 15 -8.93 10.84 0.41
C LEU A 15 -7.58 10.20 0.73
N ILE A 16 -6.93 10.63 1.83
CA ILE A 16 -5.64 10.07 2.28
C ILE A 16 -5.79 8.57 2.59
N LEU A 17 -6.84 8.19 3.31
CA LEU A 17 -7.09 6.78 3.67
C LEU A 17 -7.35 5.91 2.44
N VAL A 18 -8.18 6.37 1.51
CA VAL A 18 -8.49 5.63 0.28
C VAL A 18 -7.24 5.48 -0.59
N LEU A 19 -6.47 6.56 -0.78
CA LEU A 19 -5.25 6.52 -1.57
C LEU A 19 -4.22 5.58 -0.94
N ALA A 20 -3.97 5.69 0.37
CA ALA A 20 -3.02 4.85 1.09
C ALA A 20 -3.45 3.36 1.12
N ALA A 21 -4.74 3.08 1.30
CA ALA A 21 -5.27 1.72 1.24
C ALA A 21 -5.14 1.12 -0.16
N LEU A 22 -5.42 1.91 -1.20
CA LEU A 22 -5.27 1.48 -2.59
C LEU A 22 -3.81 1.18 -2.93
N THR A 23 -2.86 2.07 -2.60
CA THR A 23 -1.43 1.81 -2.83
C THR A 23 -0.94 0.60 -2.04
N ALA A 24 -1.33 0.47 -0.77
CA ALA A 24 -0.95 -0.70 0.04
C ALA A 24 -1.48 -2.01 -0.56
N THR A 25 -2.74 -2.02 -1.02
CA THR A 25 -3.35 -3.21 -1.65
C THR A 25 -2.66 -3.55 -2.96
N VAL A 26 -2.41 -2.55 -3.81
CA VAL A 26 -1.69 -2.76 -5.08
C VAL A 26 -0.29 -3.30 -4.82
N MET A 27 0.47 -2.73 -3.87
CA MET A 27 1.81 -3.21 -3.53
C MET A 27 1.81 -4.63 -2.98
N LEU A 28 0.83 -4.99 -2.14
CA LEU A 28 0.69 -6.35 -1.63
C LEU A 28 0.36 -7.35 -2.75
N LEU A 29 -0.60 -7.00 -3.63
CA LEU A 29 -0.98 -7.85 -4.74
C LEU A 29 0.16 -8.05 -5.75
N THR A 30 0.89 -6.99 -6.08
CA THR A 30 2.03 -7.09 -7.01
C THR A 30 3.18 -7.90 -6.41
N SER A 31 3.52 -7.66 -5.15
CA SER A 31 4.54 -8.44 -4.43
C SER A 31 4.16 -9.92 -4.36
N TYR A 32 2.90 -10.22 -4.01
CA TYR A 32 2.37 -11.57 -3.95
C TYR A 32 2.40 -12.27 -5.31
N PHE A 33 1.92 -11.60 -6.37
CA PHE A 33 1.93 -12.14 -7.73
C PHE A 33 3.36 -12.38 -8.23
N ALA A 34 4.28 -11.45 -7.98
CA ALA A 34 5.69 -11.59 -8.33
C ALA A 34 6.33 -12.78 -7.60
N SER A 35 6.11 -12.89 -6.28
CA SER A 35 6.62 -14.00 -5.46
C SER A 35 6.09 -15.35 -5.94
N TYR A 36 4.79 -15.45 -6.21
CA TYR A 36 4.15 -16.65 -6.74
C TYR A 36 4.79 -17.08 -8.07
N ARG A 37 4.92 -16.14 -9.01
CA ARG A 37 5.48 -16.42 -10.35
C ARG A 37 6.93 -16.89 -10.25
N VAL A 38 7.75 -16.20 -9.46
CA VAL A 38 9.16 -16.53 -9.26
C VAL A 38 9.31 -17.89 -8.59
N GLN A 39 8.61 -18.15 -7.49
CA GLN A 39 8.67 -19.45 -6.79
C GLN A 39 8.19 -20.60 -7.67
N ARG A 40 7.10 -20.41 -8.42
CA ARG A 40 6.60 -21.41 -9.37
C ARG A 40 7.65 -21.74 -10.42
N GLN A 41 8.29 -20.72 -11.00
CA GLN A 41 9.31 -20.91 -12.02
C GLN A 41 10.55 -21.59 -11.46
N LEU A 42 11.02 -21.19 -10.28
CA LEU A 42 12.15 -21.82 -9.59
C LEU A 42 11.91 -23.31 -9.33
N LEU A 43 10.71 -23.70 -8.89
CA LEU A 43 10.36 -25.11 -8.69
C LEU A 43 10.38 -25.89 -10.01
N ILE A 44 9.88 -25.31 -11.10
CA ILE A 44 9.89 -25.93 -12.42
C ILE A 44 11.32 -26.10 -12.93
N ASP A 45 12.14 -25.05 -12.87
CA ASP A 45 13.51 -25.06 -13.37
C ASP A 45 14.38 -26.04 -12.57
N HIS A 46 14.25 -26.04 -11.25
CA HIS A 46 14.95 -26.99 -10.38
C HIS A 46 14.51 -28.44 -10.65
N ALA A 47 13.22 -28.68 -10.85
CA ALA A 47 12.68 -29.99 -11.19
C ALA A 47 13.17 -30.51 -12.54
N LEU A 48 13.18 -29.66 -13.57
CA LEU A 48 13.71 -29.98 -14.89
C LEU A 48 15.21 -30.32 -14.82
N GLU A 49 15.99 -29.47 -14.16
CA GLU A 49 17.44 -29.67 -14.05
C GLU A 49 17.79 -30.90 -13.20
N ALA A 50 17.09 -31.13 -12.09
CA ALA A 50 17.26 -32.34 -11.29
C ALA A 50 16.97 -33.61 -12.11
N ASN A 51 15.91 -33.61 -12.91
CA ASN A 51 15.60 -34.73 -13.80
C ASN A 51 16.66 -34.92 -14.89
N ARG A 52 17.21 -33.84 -15.46
CA ARG A 52 18.30 -33.91 -16.46
C ARG A 52 19.55 -34.52 -15.88
N VAL A 53 19.98 -34.04 -14.71
CA VAL A 53 21.17 -34.56 -14.02
C VAL A 53 20.97 -36.03 -13.63
N TYR A 54 19.77 -36.39 -13.17
CA TYR A 54 19.45 -37.78 -12.84
C TYR A 54 19.48 -38.69 -14.09
N ALA A 55 18.83 -38.29 -15.18
CA ALA A 55 18.86 -39.01 -16.45
C ALA A 55 20.28 -39.16 -16.99
N ALA A 56 21.10 -38.10 -16.95
CA ALA A 56 22.50 -38.13 -17.39
C ALA A 56 23.35 -39.08 -16.54
N LYS A 57 23.14 -39.08 -15.22
CA LYS A 57 23.82 -40.02 -14.31
C LYS A 57 23.45 -41.46 -14.64
N LEU A 58 22.16 -41.75 -14.85
CA LEU A 58 21.70 -43.08 -15.24
C LEU A 58 22.22 -43.50 -16.62
N ALA A 59 22.32 -42.57 -17.58
CA ALA A 59 22.88 -42.85 -18.89
C ALA A 59 24.36 -43.22 -18.80
N SER A 60 25.13 -42.51 -17.97
CA SER A 60 26.54 -42.84 -17.70
C SER A 60 26.71 -44.18 -16.98
N ILE A 61 25.87 -44.48 -15.99
CA ILE A 61 25.90 -45.79 -15.30
C ILE A 61 25.54 -46.92 -16.27
N THR A 62 24.55 -46.71 -17.14
CA THR A 62 24.13 -47.67 -18.17
C THR A 62 25.23 -47.91 -19.19
N GLU A 63 25.89 -46.85 -19.66
CA GLU A 63 27.05 -46.93 -20.56
C GLU A 63 28.18 -47.76 -19.95
N MET A 64 28.56 -47.45 -18.71
CA MET A 64 29.61 -48.19 -18.00
C MET A 64 29.24 -49.67 -17.80
N PHE A 65 27.97 -49.94 -17.48
CA PHE A 65 27.48 -51.31 -17.35
C PHE A 65 27.55 -52.07 -18.67
N LEU A 66 27.06 -51.49 -19.77
CA LEU A 66 27.10 -52.13 -21.09
C LEU A 66 28.55 -52.38 -21.54
N GLY A 67 29.45 -51.41 -21.31
CA GLY A 67 30.88 -51.56 -21.56
C GLY A 67 31.50 -52.72 -20.79
N ASN A 68 31.20 -52.83 -19.48
CA ASN A 68 31.67 -53.93 -18.64
C ASN A 68 31.11 -55.29 -19.10
N ALA A 69 29.84 -55.35 -19.50
CA ALA A 69 29.21 -56.56 -20.01
C ALA A 69 29.83 -57.01 -21.35
N LEU A 70 30.08 -56.08 -22.27
CA LEU A 70 30.80 -56.36 -23.52
C LEU A 70 32.25 -56.80 -23.26
N GLN A 71 32.93 -56.21 -22.27
CA GLN A 71 34.28 -56.62 -21.88
C GLN A 71 34.32 -58.03 -21.29
N GLN A 72 33.31 -58.42 -20.51
CA GLN A 72 33.15 -59.81 -20.02
C GLN A 72 32.98 -60.79 -21.19
N LEU A 73 32.14 -60.44 -22.16
CA LEU A 73 31.96 -61.23 -23.39
C LEU A 73 33.24 -61.27 -24.24
N ALA A 74 34.02 -60.18 -24.32
CA ALA A 74 35.32 -60.13 -24.99
C ALA A 74 36.34 -61.08 -24.39
N PHE A 75 36.40 -61.15 -23.06
CA PHE A 75 37.24 -62.14 -22.39
C PHE A 75 36.80 -63.57 -22.77
N SER A 76 35.50 -63.88 -22.66
CA SER A 76 34.98 -65.21 -23.02
C SER A 76 35.19 -65.57 -24.48
N ALA A 77 35.04 -64.61 -25.40
CA ALA A 77 35.31 -64.81 -26.82
C ALA A 77 36.78 -65.21 -27.06
N SER A 78 37.72 -64.58 -26.33
CA SER A 78 39.15 -64.89 -26.43
C SER A 78 39.50 -66.28 -25.88
N VAL A 79 38.79 -66.74 -24.83
CA VAL A 79 38.93 -68.09 -24.27
C VAL A 79 38.42 -69.12 -25.27
N GLN A 80 37.23 -68.89 -25.84
CA GLN A 80 36.60 -69.83 -26.77
C GLN A 80 37.30 -69.93 -28.12
N GLY A 81 37.94 -68.86 -28.60
CA GLY A 81 38.76 -68.90 -29.82
C GLY A 81 39.90 -69.93 -29.77
N ARG A 82 40.22 -70.48 -28.58
CA ARG A 82 41.22 -71.53 -28.37
C ARG A 82 40.63 -72.94 -28.16
N GLN A 83 39.31 -73.07 -27.96
CA GLN A 83 38.67 -74.32 -27.48
C GLN A 83 37.29 -74.59 -28.13
N LEU A 84 37.11 -74.27 -29.41
CA LEU A 84 35.81 -74.42 -30.09
C LEU A 84 35.36 -75.86 -30.33
N ASP A 85 36.27 -76.83 -30.35
CA ASP A 85 35.92 -78.23 -30.57
C ASP A 85 35.43 -78.93 -29.29
N ASP A 86 35.56 -78.28 -28.13
CA ASP A 86 35.14 -78.82 -26.83
C ASP A 86 33.79 -78.24 -26.40
N ALA A 87 32.72 -78.99 -26.72
CA ALA A 87 31.36 -78.64 -26.35
C ALA A 87 31.18 -78.48 -24.81
N LEU A 88 31.92 -79.25 -24.01
CA LEU A 88 31.85 -79.17 -22.55
C LEU A 88 32.52 -77.88 -22.05
N ALA A 89 33.65 -77.50 -22.63
CA ALA A 89 34.32 -76.23 -22.32
C ALA A 89 33.43 -75.03 -22.66
N MET A 90 32.80 -75.01 -23.84
CA MET A 90 31.85 -73.95 -24.23
C MET A 90 30.66 -73.86 -23.27
N GLN A 91 30.10 -75.01 -22.88
CA GLN A 91 28.98 -75.05 -21.92
C GLN A 91 29.39 -74.56 -20.53
N ASN A 92 30.57 -74.93 -20.05
CA ASN A 92 31.11 -74.44 -18.77
C ASN A 92 31.36 -72.93 -18.81
N GLU A 93 31.85 -72.41 -19.93
CA GLU A 93 32.12 -70.98 -20.09
C GLU A 93 30.83 -70.15 -20.11
N THR A 94 29.78 -70.59 -20.81
CA THR A 94 28.47 -69.92 -20.75
C THR A 94 27.90 -69.94 -19.33
N GLN A 95 28.03 -71.06 -18.61
CA GLN A 95 27.56 -71.18 -17.24
C GLN A 95 28.37 -70.29 -16.28
N ARG A 96 29.68 -70.16 -16.48
CA ARG A 96 30.55 -69.25 -15.74
C ARG A 96 30.10 -67.80 -15.93
N LEU A 97 29.94 -67.35 -17.17
CA LEU A 97 29.46 -66.00 -17.49
C LEU A 97 28.13 -65.67 -16.78
N LEU A 98 27.17 -66.61 -16.86
CA LEU A 98 25.84 -66.41 -16.27
C LEU A 98 25.88 -66.35 -14.73
N ARG A 99 26.77 -67.11 -14.08
CA ARG A 99 26.87 -67.16 -12.61
C ARG A 99 27.83 -66.11 -12.03
N GLN A 100 28.78 -65.63 -12.81
CA GLN A 100 29.78 -64.65 -12.37
C GLN A 100 29.16 -63.26 -12.16
N SER A 101 28.12 -62.95 -12.93
CA SER A 101 27.58 -61.60 -13.03
C SER A 101 26.06 -61.67 -13.25
N SER A 102 25.34 -60.71 -12.66
CA SER A 102 23.91 -60.50 -12.94
C SER A 102 23.67 -59.74 -14.25
N ALA A 103 24.70 -59.57 -15.10
CA ALA A 103 24.63 -58.82 -16.34
C ALA A 103 23.74 -59.47 -17.40
N PHE A 104 23.50 -60.78 -17.34
CA PHE A 104 22.77 -61.51 -18.38
C PHE A 104 21.71 -62.43 -17.78
N ASN A 105 20.56 -62.54 -18.43
CA ASN A 105 19.53 -63.53 -18.11
C ASN A 105 19.83 -64.90 -18.75
N SER A 106 20.52 -64.89 -19.89
CA SER A 106 21.01 -66.09 -20.55
C SER A 106 22.31 -65.77 -21.32
N THR A 107 23.17 -66.76 -21.48
CA THR A 107 24.46 -66.64 -22.16
C THR A 107 24.62 -67.79 -23.12
N PHE A 108 25.23 -67.55 -24.27
CA PHE A 108 25.27 -68.52 -25.35
C PHE A 108 26.42 -68.33 -26.32
N VAL A 109 26.69 -69.36 -27.12
CA VAL A 109 27.73 -69.40 -28.15
C VAL A 109 27.11 -69.86 -29.45
N VAL A 110 27.43 -69.15 -30.53
CA VAL A 110 26.94 -69.45 -31.88
C VAL A 110 28.14 -69.56 -32.81
N ASP A 111 28.15 -70.56 -33.68
CA ASP A 111 29.19 -70.70 -34.69
C ASP A 111 29.02 -69.74 -35.89
N ALA A 112 29.97 -69.78 -36.82
CA ALA A 112 29.97 -68.95 -38.02
C ALA A 112 28.79 -69.22 -38.96
N GLN A 113 28.13 -70.37 -38.86
CA GLN A 113 26.95 -70.76 -39.65
C GLN A 113 25.63 -70.32 -39.00
N GLY A 114 25.69 -69.83 -37.76
CA GLY A 114 24.55 -69.37 -36.98
C GLY A 114 23.90 -70.46 -36.14
N VAL A 115 24.59 -71.57 -35.87
CA VAL A 115 24.08 -72.68 -35.06
C VAL A 115 24.49 -72.50 -33.60
N LEU A 116 23.54 -72.69 -32.70
CA LEU A 116 23.74 -72.57 -31.26
C LEU A 116 24.55 -73.75 -30.71
N GLN A 117 25.77 -73.51 -30.24
CA GLN A 117 26.70 -74.54 -29.75
C GLN A 117 26.60 -74.75 -28.23
N ALA A 118 26.37 -73.68 -27.47
CA ALA A 118 26.21 -73.76 -26.02
C ALA A 118 25.23 -72.69 -25.53
N ILE A 119 24.49 -72.97 -24.45
CA ILE A 119 23.57 -72.02 -23.84
C ILE A 119 23.34 -72.30 -22.35
N SER A 120 23.17 -71.23 -21.57
CA SER A 120 22.79 -71.27 -20.16
C SER A 120 21.68 -70.23 -19.90
N PRO A 121 20.69 -70.48 -19.02
CA PRO A 121 20.60 -71.57 -18.04
C PRO A 121 20.10 -72.92 -18.59
N ALA A 122 20.17 -73.96 -17.75
CA ALA A 122 19.87 -75.35 -18.11
C ALA A 122 18.52 -75.58 -18.86
N PRO A 123 17.41 -74.87 -18.56
CA PRO A 123 16.15 -75.05 -19.29
C PRO A 123 16.25 -74.75 -20.80
N LEU A 124 17.18 -73.88 -21.20
CA LEU A 124 17.36 -73.47 -22.59
C LEU A 124 18.23 -74.43 -23.41
N ARG A 125 18.90 -75.41 -22.77
CA ARG A 125 19.83 -76.35 -23.44
C ARG A 125 19.17 -77.20 -24.51
N LYS A 126 17.84 -77.35 -24.49
CA LYS A 126 17.06 -78.03 -25.54
C LYS A 126 17.17 -77.36 -26.91
N MET A 127 17.64 -76.12 -26.97
CA MET A 127 17.83 -75.36 -28.22
C MET A 127 19.20 -75.59 -28.87
N ILE A 128 20.14 -76.28 -28.22
CA ILE A 128 21.48 -76.53 -28.78
C ILE A 128 21.32 -77.28 -30.13
N GLY A 129 22.08 -76.86 -31.14
CA GLY A 129 21.96 -77.34 -32.52
C GLY A 129 20.91 -76.60 -33.37
N ALA A 130 20.09 -75.72 -32.78
CA ALA A 130 19.17 -74.89 -33.55
C ALA A 130 19.91 -73.75 -34.26
N ARG A 131 19.48 -73.44 -35.49
CA ARG A 131 19.98 -72.29 -36.24
C ARG A 131 19.22 -71.03 -35.85
N LEU A 132 19.92 -70.02 -35.36
CA LEU A 132 19.31 -68.76 -34.94
C LEU A 132 19.10 -67.84 -36.14
N GLN A 133 17.83 -67.57 -36.47
CA GLN A 133 17.43 -66.64 -37.53
C GLN A 133 16.84 -65.34 -36.97
N THR A 134 17.10 -65.04 -35.70
CA THR A 134 16.59 -63.81 -35.08
C THR A 134 17.31 -62.58 -35.65
N PRO A 135 16.68 -61.38 -35.59
CA PRO A 135 17.31 -60.14 -36.06
C PRO A 135 18.68 -59.89 -35.41
N GLY A 136 18.80 -60.06 -34.10
CA GLY A 136 20.06 -59.87 -33.39
C GLY A 136 21.14 -60.90 -33.77
N ALA A 137 20.77 -62.17 -33.98
CA ALA A 137 21.73 -63.18 -34.42
C ALA A 137 22.25 -62.91 -35.83
N THR A 138 21.36 -62.53 -36.73
CA THR A 138 21.69 -62.20 -38.12
C THR A 138 22.59 -60.96 -38.18
N GLN A 139 22.29 -59.95 -37.36
CA GLN A 139 23.12 -58.75 -37.24
C GLN A 139 24.53 -59.09 -36.74
N ALA A 140 24.63 -59.90 -35.68
CA ALA A 140 25.93 -60.27 -35.10
C ALA A 140 26.84 -61.02 -36.07
N LEU A 141 26.28 -61.97 -36.84
CA LEU A 141 27.01 -62.73 -37.87
C LEU A 141 27.48 -61.85 -39.04
N ARG A 142 26.71 -60.80 -39.37
CA ARG A 142 27.00 -59.86 -40.46
C ARG A 142 28.05 -58.82 -40.06
N GLU A 143 27.87 -58.19 -38.91
CA GLU A 143 28.67 -57.04 -38.46
C GLU A 143 30.02 -57.45 -37.85
N ARG A 144 30.08 -58.60 -37.16
CA ARG A 144 31.33 -59.21 -36.64
C ARG A 144 32.18 -58.27 -35.77
N HIS A 145 31.55 -57.35 -35.05
CA HIS A 145 32.17 -56.53 -34.00
C HIS A 145 31.32 -56.57 -32.73
N ALA A 146 31.83 -55.99 -31.64
CA ALA A 146 31.05 -55.81 -30.42
C ALA A 146 29.80 -54.99 -30.73
N LEU A 147 28.62 -55.48 -30.34
CA LEU A 147 27.37 -54.76 -30.59
C LEU A 147 26.29 -55.08 -29.56
N VAL A 148 25.40 -54.10 -29.37
CA VAL A 148 24.15 -54.24 -28.62
C VAL A 148 23.02 -54.12 -29.63
N SER A 149 22.29 -55.21 -29.81
CA SER A 149 21.18 -55.27 -30.77
C SER A 149 19.99 -54.40 -30.34
N THR A 150 19.19 -53.98 -31.31
CA THR A 150 17.85 -53.43 -31.05
C THR A 150 16.95 -54.51 -30.43
N PRO A 151 15.97 -54.18 -29.57
CA PRO A 151 15.07 -55.16 -28.97
C PRO A 151 14.29 -55.99 -30.00
N PHE A 152 14.27 -57.32 -29.82
CA PHE A 152 13.52 -58.26 -30.65
C PHE A 152 12.97 -59.44 -29.82
N LEU A 153 12.05 -60.22 -30.39
CA LEU A 153 11.55 -61.45 -29.77
C LEU A 153 12.53 -62.60 -30.03
N SER A 154 13.01 -63.23 -28.98
CA SER A 154 13.87 -64.41 -29.05
C SER A 154 13.10 -65.64 -29.57
N THR A 155 13.81 -66.69 -29.94
CA THR A 155 13.21 -68.00 -30.31
C THR A 155 12.36 -68.60 -29.18
N ALA A 156 12.61 -68.19 -27.93
CA ALA A 156 11.83 -68.56 -26.75
C ALA A 156 10.67 -67.59 -26.46
N SER A 157 10.32 -66.71 -27.39
CA SER A 157 9.26 -65.69 -27.28
C SER A 157 9.45 -64.66 -26.17
N ASN A 158 10.69 -64.47 -25.70
CA ASN A 158 11.03 -63.41 -24.75
C ASN A 158 11.45 -62.15 -25.51
N LEU A 159 11.03 -60.98 -25.05
CA LEU A 159 11.54 -59.71 -25.57
C LEU A 159 12.93 -59.45 -24.99
N VAL A 160 13.94 -59.45 -25.86
CA VAL A 160 15.34 -59.41 -25.44
C VAL A 160 16.14 -58.34 -26.17
N VAL A 161 17.19 -57.87 -25.50
CA VAL A 161 18.34 -57.22 -26.12
C VAL A 161 19.52 -58.18 -26.01
N VAL A 162 20.23 -58.39 -27.11
CA VAL A 162 21.44 -59.22 -27.14
C VAL A 162 22.67 -58.33 -27.22
N LEU A 163 23.59 -58.56 -26.29
CA LEU A 163 24.98 -58.10 -26.38
C LEU A 163 25.78 -59.24 -27.00
N SER A 164 26.53 -58.96 -28.06
CA SER A 164 27.31 -59.98 -28.75
C SER A 164 28.73 -59.52 -29.03
N GLN A 165 29.64 -60.49 -28.95
CA GLN A 165 31.05 -60.29 -29.21
C GLN A 165 31.57 -61.39 -30.16
N PRO A 166 32.25 -61.02 -31.25
CA PRO A 166 32.77 -61.99 -32.22
C PRO A 166 33.90 -62.84 -31.63
N ILE A 167 33.96 -64.10 -32.06
CA ILE A 167 35.03 -65.06 -31.75
C ILE A 167 35.89 -65.20 -33.00
N PHE A 168 37.20 -65.03 -32.83
CA PHE A 168 38.19 -65.20 -33.89
C PHE A 168 39.23 -66.25 -33.49
N ASP A 169 39.79 -66.97 -34.47
CA ASP A 169 40.94 -67.85 -34.25
C ASP A 169 42.24 -67.02 -34.11
N ALA A 170 43.34 -67.70 -33.76
CA ALA A 170 44.66 -67.08 -33.65
C ALA A 170 45.19 -66.48 -34.97
N LYS A 171 44.59 -66.83 -36.12
CA LYS A 171 44.92 -66.33 -37.47
C LYS A 171 43.95 -65.24 -37.94
N GLY A 172 42.97 -64.84 -37.13
CA GLY A 172 41.95 -63.84 -37.47
C GLY A 172 40.73 -64.38 -38.23
N GLY A 173 40.60 -65.70 -38.41
CA GLY A 173 39.42 -66.34 -38.99
C GLY A 173 38.20 -66.21 -38.07
N TYR A 174 37.05 -65.82 -38.63
CA TYR A 174 35.80 -65.67 -37.88
C TYR A 174 35.17 -67.03 -37.57
N LEU A 175 34.95 -67.33 -36.30
CA LEU A 175 34.47 -68.63 -35.84
C LEU A 175 33.02 -68.61 -35.34
N GLY A 176 32.48 -67.43 -35.09
CA GLY A 176 31.16 -67.26 -34.49
C GLY A 176 31.11 -66.08 -33.52
N TYR A 177 30.20 -66.12 -32.56
CA TYR A 177 30.13 -65.09 -31.52
C TYR A 177 29.63 -65.67 -30.19
N VAL A 178 30.06 -65.04 -29.10
CA VAL A 178 29.50 -65.24 -27.76
C VAL A 178 28.49 -64.14 -27.49
N GLY A 179 27.33 -64.52 -26.94
CA GLY A 179 26.22 -63.62 -26.70
C GLY A 179 25.71 -63.72 -25.27
N GLY A 180 25.18 -62.60 -24.79
CA GLY A 180 24.43 -62.51 -23.55
C GLY A 180 23.11 -61.78 -23.80
N THR A 181 22.02 -62.30 -23.25
CA THR A 181 20.69 -61.70 -23.39
C THR A 181 20.29 -60.90 -22.15
N LEU A 182 19.67 -59.75 -22.35
CA LEU A 182 18.91 -59.01 -21.34
C LEU A 182 17.41 -59.19 -21.64
N TYR A 183 16.66 -59.77 -20.71
CA TYR A 183 15.22 -59.99 -20.85
C TYR A 183 14.46 -58.76 -20.35
N LEU A 184 13.87 -57.98 -21.25
CA LEU A 184 13.33 -56.66 -20.93
C LEU A 184 12.10 -56.69 -20.02
N ARG A 185 11.30 -57.77 -20.10
CA ARG A 185 10.09 -57.95 -19.27
C ARG A 185 10.33 -58.64 -17.93
N GLU A 186 11.49 -59.27 -17.77
CA GLU A 186 11.86 -59.96 -16.53
C GLU A 186 12.74 -59.07 -15.64
N HIS A 187 13.17 -59.60 -14.50
CA HIS A 187 14.16 -58.91 -13.68
C HIS A 187 15.50 -58.88 -14.41
N ASN A 188 16.03 -57.68 -14.61
CA ASN A 188 17.30 -57.43 -15.27
C ASN A 188 17.95 -56.20 -14.64
N ILE A 189 19.18 -55.92 -15.02
CA ILE A 189 19.94 -54.80 -14.49
C ILE A 189 19.32 -53.43 -14.80
N LEU A 190 18.67 -53.24 -15.96
CA LEU A 190 17.94 -51.99 -16.23
C LEU A 190 16.80 -51.83 -15.23
N LYS A 191 16.06 -52.89 -14.92
CA LYS A 191 15.02 -52.86 -13.89
C LYS A 191 15.59 -52.60 -12.48
N SER A 192 16.79 -53.09 -12.17
CA SER A 192 17.46 -52.84 -10.88
C SER A 192 18.03 -51.42 -10.78
N LEU A 193 18.67 -50.92 -11.83
CA LEU A 193 19.28 -49.58 -11.87
C LEU A 193 18.23 -48.46 -11.97
N LEU A 194 17.11 -48.75 -12.63
CA LEU A 194 16.09 -47.76 -12.98
C LEU A 194 14.81 -47.90 -12.14
N GLY A 195 14.61 -49.04 -11.46
CA GLY A 195 13.41 -49.35 -10.70
C GLY A 195 13.47 -49.07 -9.20
N GLU A 196 14.64 -48.74 -8.63
CA GLU A 196 14.75 -48.40 -7.20
C GLU A 196 14.26 -46.98 -6.86
N HIS A 197 13.86 -46.18 -7.85
CA HIS A 197 13.29 -44.87 -7.56
C HIS A 197 11.88 -45.01 -6.97
N PHE A 198 11.69 -44.56 -5.73
CA PHE A 198 10.39 -44.55 -5.08
C PHE A 198 9.44 -43.59 -5.79
N TYR A 199 8.55 -44.14 -6.62
CA TYR A 199 7.48 -43.45 -7.37
C TYR A 199 6.37 -42.89 -6.46
N LYS A 200 6.72 -42.22 -5.35
CA LYS A 200 5.73 -41.73 -4.37
C LYS A 200 4.84 -40.62 -4.93
N ASP A 201 5.35 -39.87 -5.91
CA ASP A 201 4.74 -38.62 -6.39
C ASP A 201 4.40 -38.68 -7.89
N GLY A 202 4.08 -39.86 -8.42
CA GLY A 202 3.77 -40.06 -9.85
C GLY A 202 4.93 -39.72 -10.81
N SER A 203 6.12 -39.44 -10.28
CA SER A 203 7.37 -39.41 -11.03
C SER A 203 7.68 -40.82 -11.51
N TYR A 204 8.31 -40.92 -12.68
CA TYR A 204 8.83 -42.19 -13.15
C TYR A 204 9.90 -42.03 -14.22
N LEU A 205 10.61 -43.12 -14.47
CA LEU A 205 11.64 -43.22 -15.48
C LEU A 205 11.21 -44.20 -16.58
N TYR A 206 11.59 -43.92 -17.82
CA TYR A 206 11.49 -44.89 -18.91
C TYR A 206 12.72 -44.80 -19.82
N VAL A 207 12.97 -45.88 -20.55
CA VAL A 207 14.06 -45.97 -21.52
C VAL A 207 13.49 -46.31 -22.89
N VAL A 208 13.96 -45.61 -23.91
CA VAL A 208 13.53 -45.78 -25.30
C VAL A 208 14.73 -45.99 -26.21
N ASP A 209 14.60 -46.86 -27.21
CA ASP A 209 15.61 -47.04 -28.26
C ASP A 209 15.43 -46.02 -29.40
N ARG A 210 16.34 -46.05 -30.38
CA ARG A 210 16.29 -45.17 -31.57
C ARG A 210 15.05 -45.41 -32.45
N ASN A 211 14.44 -46.58 -32.35
CA ASN A 211 13.21 -46.94 -33.08
C ASN A 211 11.94 -46.60 -32.27
N ARG A 212 12.06 -45.76 -31.25
CA ARG A 212 10.96 -45.32 -30.37
C ARG A 212 10.33 -46.46 -29.56
N ARG A 213 11.02 -47.60 -29.40
CA ARG A 213 10.55 -48.74 -28.60
C ARG A 213 10.94 -48.57 -27.14
N LEU A 214 9.98 -48.81 -26.24
CA LEU A 214 10.24 -48.81 -24.81
C LEU A 214 11.04 -50.05 -24.38
N LEU A 215 12.24 -49.81 -23.87
CA LEU A 215 13.11 -50.84 -23.28
C LEU A 215 12.82 -51.06 -21.81
N TYR A 216 12.41 -49.99 -21.11
CA TYR A 216 12.01 -50.02 -19.71
C TYR A 216 10.88 -49.03 -19.48
N HIS A 217 9.89 -49.44 -18.70
CA HIS A 217 8.78 -48.60 -18.23
C HIS A 217 8.23 -49.22 -16.93
N PRO A 218 7.70 -48.44 -15.96
CA PRO A 218 7.17 -48.99 -14.71
C PRO A 218 5.98 -49.94 -14.93
N ASP A 219 5.12 -49.59 -15.89
CA ASP A 219 4.12 -50.49 -16.44
C ASP A 219 4.77 -51.47 -17.42
N ALA A 220 4.80 -52.75 -17.04
CA ALA A 220 5.46 -53.83 -17.78
C ALA A 220 4.80 -54.13 -19.12
N GLU A 221 3.49 -53.88 -19.28
CA GLU A 221 2.75 -54.12 -20.53
C GLU A 221 3.23 -53.18 -21.65
N ARG A 222 3.73 -52.00 -21.29
CA ARG A 222 4.26 -51.04 -22.25
C ARG A 222 5.65 -51.42 -22.78
N VAL A 223 6.38 -52.30 -22.10
CA VAL A 223 7.73 -52.68 -22.52
C VAL A 223 7.68 -53.46 -23.84
N GLY A 224 8.39 -52.93 -24.84
CA GLY A 224 8.40 -53.40 -26.22
C GLY A 224 7.46 -52.68 -27.18
N THR A 225 6.57 -51.81 -26.68
CA THR A 225 5.69 -51.00 -27.53
C THR A 225 6.44 -49.84 -28.16
N VAL A 226 6.02 -49.43 -29.36
CA VAL A 226 6.55 -48.25 -30.07
C VAL A 226 5.73 -47.05 -29.65
N VAL A 227 6.38 -46.00 -29.14
CA VAL A 227 5.71 -44.75 -28.76
C VAL A 227 5.58 -43.87 -30.00
N GLN A 228 4.37 -43.40 -30.27
CA GLN A 228 4.07 -42.45 -31.35
C GLN A 228 3.51 -41.15 -30.77
N GLY A 229 3.74 -40.04 -31.48
CA GLY A 229 3.16 -38.73 -31.14
C GLY A 229 3.71 -38.12 -29.86
N ASN A 230 4.97 -38.41 -29.52
CA ASN A 230 5.65 -37.82 -28.36
C ASN A 230 6.85 -37.00 -28.85
N ALA A 231 6.70 -35.67 -28.86
CA ALA A 231 7.69 -34.72 -29.37
C ALA A 231 9.08 -34.92 -28.73
N LEU A 232 9.14 -35.22 -27.43
CA LEU A 232 10.42 -35.46 -26.77
C LEU A 232 11.13 -36.68 -27.36
N ILE A 233 10.41 -37.79 -27.53
CA ILE A 233 11.02 -39.03 -28.06
C ILE A 233 11.50 -38.82 -29.50
N ASP A 234 10.78 -38.01 -30.28
CA ASP A 234 11.16 -37.68 -31.66
C ASP A 234 12.43 -36.82 -31.72
N GLU A 235 12.71 -36.02 -30.69
CA GLU A 235 13.86 -35.11 -30.62
C GLU A 235 15.06 -35.68 -29.82
N LEU A 236 14.91 -36.82 -29.14
CA LEU A 236 15.94 -37.42 -28.26
C LEU A 236 17.29 -37.63 -28.96
N GLU A 237 17.27 -38.10 -30.21
CA GLU A 237 18.50 -38.41 -30.98
C GLU A 237 19.24 -37.13 -31.40
N ALA A 238 18.52 -36.03 -31.64
CA ALA A 238 19.12 -34.75 -32.01
C ALA A 238 19.63 -33.96 -30.80
N LEU A 239 18.93 -34.04 -29.66
CA LEU A 239 19.21 -33.22 -28.49
C LEU A 239 20.30 -33.82 -27.59
N GLY A 240 20.41 -35.15 -27.52
CA GLY A 240 21.42 -35.87 -26.73
C GLY A 240 21.24 -35.76 -25.21
N ASN A 241 21.13 -34.56 -24.66
CA ASN A 241 20.72 -34.29 -23.29
C ASN A 241 19.91 -32.99 -23.21
N GLY A 242 19.03 -32.89 -22.22
CA GLY A 242 18.23 -31.69 -22.07
C GLY A 242 17.04 -31.82 -21.13
N THR A 243 16.20 -30.78 -21.18
CA THR A 243 14.98 -30.66 -20.40
C THR A 243 13.84 -30.23 -21.29
N GLN A 244 12.64 -30.72 -21.01
CA GLN A 244 11.44 -30.33 -21.74
C GLN A 244 10.21 -30.53 -20.87
N GLN A 245 9.26 -29.60 -20.95
CA GLN A 245 7.92 -29.84 -20.44
C GLN A 245 7.13 -30.59 -21.51
N VAL A 246 6.63 -31.77 -21.17
CA VAL A 246 5.97 -32.67 -22.11
C VAL A 246 4.65 -33.16 -21.55
N ARG A 247 3.73 -33.54 -22.42
CA ARG A 247 2.50 -34.22 -22.01
C ARG A 247 2.66 -35.71 -22.24
N ASN A 248 2.46 -36.52 -21.22
CA ASN A 248 2.62 -37.97 -21.34
C ASN A 248 1.41 -38.60 -22.06
N SER A 249 1.47 -39.92 -22.30
CA SER A 249 0.43 -40.68 -22.99
C SER A 249 -0.92 -40.73 -22.27
N THR A 250 -0.98 -40.35 -20.98
CA THR A 250 -2.23 -40.25 -20.21
C THR A 250 -2.76 -38.81 -20.10
N GLY A 251 -2.13 -37.86 -20.81
CA GLY A 251 -2.58 -36.47 -20.83
C GLY A 251 -2.15 -35.65 -19.61
N VAL A 252 -1.16 -36.10 -18.84
CA VAL A 252 -0.61 -35.38 -17.69
C VAL A 252 0.61 -34.56 -18.12
N ASP A 253 0.67 -33.31 -17.68
CA ASP A 253 1.83 -32.44 -17.90
C ASP A 253 2.99 -32.87 -16.99
N MET A 254 4.12 -33.16 -17.61
CA MET A 254 5.32 -33.67 -16.99
C MET A 254 6.49 -32.73 -17.23
N LEU A 255 7.37 -32.64 -16.24
CA LEU A 255 8.67 -32.00 -16.34
C LEU A 255 9.69 -33.10 -16.60
N ALA A 256 10.17 -33.22 -17.83
CA ALA A 256 11.08 -34.27 -18.26
C ALA A 256 12.52 -33.74 -18.37
N GLY A 257 13.45 -34.55 -17.88
CA GLY A 257 14.88 -34.43 -18.16
C GLY A 257 15.36 -35.72 -18.81
N PHE A 258 16.24 -35.60 -19.80
CA PHE A 258 16.63 -36.73 -20.61
C PHE A 258 18.13 -36.71 -20.94
N ALA A 259 18.66 -37.90 -21.19
CA ALA A 259 20.02 -38.11 -21.65
C ALA A 259 20.13 -39.39 -22.48
N THR A 260 21.02 -39.39 -23.47
CA THR A 260 21.28 -40.55 -24.33
C THR A 260 22.52 -41.33 -23.89
N VAL A 261 22.44 -42.66 -23.96
CA VAL A 261 23.58 -43.58 -23.78
C VAL A 261 24.40 -43.60 -25.08
N PRO A 262 25.68 -43.17 -25.09
CA PRO A 262 26.44 -42.99 -26.33
C PRO A 262 26.61 -44.25 -27.19
N SER A 263 26.88 -45.41 -26.57
CA SER A 263 27.16 -46.65 -27.31
C SER A 263 25.95 -47.20 -28.06
N THR A 264 24.75 -47.05 -27.51
CA THR A 264 23.51 -47.63 -28.05
C THR A 264 22.56 -46.59 -28.65
N GLY A 265 22.68 -45.33 -28.24
CA GLY A 265 21.70 -44.28 -28.51
C GLY A 265 20.39 -44.47 -27.74
N TRP A 266 20.38 -45.24 -26.64
CA TRP A 266 19.19 -45.34 -25.79
C TRP A 266 18.92 -44.02 -25.08
N GLY A 267 17.70 -43.50 -25.19
CA GLY A 267 17.25 -42.33 -24.47
C GLY A 267 16.70 -42.72 -23.11
N ILE A 268 17.30 -42.20 -22.04
CA ILE A 268 16.80 -42.33 -20.67
C ILE A 268 16.05 -41.05 -20.33
N VAL A 269 14.78 -41.19 -19.92
CA VAL A 269 13.93 -40.05 -19.57
C VAL A 269 13.46 -40.18 -18.12
N ALA A 270 13.83 -39.21 -17.30
CA ALA A 270 13.30 -39.02 -15.96
C ALA A 270 12.22 -37.93 -16.01
N GLN A 271 11.04 -38.19 -15.47
CA GLN A 271 9.97 -37.21 -15.48
C GLN A 271 9.14 -37.21 -14.22
N GLN A 272 8.56 -36.05 -13.90
CA GLN A 272 7.66 -35.88 -12.76
C GLN A 272 6.46 -34.99 -13.12
N PRO A 273 5.28 -35.18 -12.50
CA PRO A 273 4.09 -34.40 -12.82
C PRO A 273 4.21 -32.96 -12.36
N LEU A 274 3.93 -32.00 -13.26
CA LEU A 274 3.99 -30.57 -12.97
C LEU A 274 3.10 -30.20 -11.77
N ALA A 275 1.89 -30.75 -11.72
CA ALA A 275 0.92 -30.48 -10.66
C ALA A 275 1.45 -30.87 -9.27
N GLN A 276 2.23 -31.95 -9.17
CA GLN A 276 2.81 -32.41 -7.92
C GLN A 276 4.05 -31.60 -7.55
N THR A 277 4.89 -31.24 -8.52
CA THR A 277 6.04 -30.35 -8.31
C THR A 277 5.64 -28.99 -7.75
N VAL A 278 4.51 -28.42 -8.21
CA VAL A 278 4.02 -27.12 -7.73
C VAL A 278 3.03 -27.23 -6.57
N ALA A 279 2.66 -28.43 -6.13
CA ALA A 279 1.72 -28.63 -5.02
C ALA A 279 2.18 -27.94 -3.70
N PRO A 280 3.48 -27.97 -3.32
CA PRO A 280 3.96 -27.28 -2.12
C PRO A 280 3.72 -25.76 -2.14
N LEU A 281 3.61 -25.16 -3.33
CA LEU A 281 3.45 -23.71 -3.51
C LEU A 281 2.16 -23.19 -2.86
N LYS A 282 1.08 -23.99 -2.85
CA LYS A 282 -0.18 -23.59 -2.21
C LYS A 282 -0.01 -23.37 -0.70
N ARG A 283 0.77 -24.24 -0.05
CA ARG A 283 1.03 -24.14 1.39
C ARG A 283 1.94 -22.96 1.70
N LEU A 284 3.03 -22.80 0.93
CA LEU A 284 3.93 -21.65 1.04
C LEU A 284 3.19 -20.31 0.89
N ILE A 285 2.29 -20.22 -0.09
CA ILE A 285 1.41 -19.05 -0.27
C ILE A 285 0.58 -18.77 0.99
N LEU A 286 -0.07 -19.80 1.55
CA LEU A 286 -0.94 -19.64 2.71
C LEU A 286 -0.14 -19.19 3.92
N ASP A 287 1.07 -19.72 4.09
CA ASP A 287 1.99 -19.32 5.17
C ASP A 287 2.44 -17.85 4.99
N VAL A 288 2.79 -17.44 3.76
CA VAL A 288 3.15 -16.04 3.44
C VAL A 288 1.98 -15.09 3.68
N VAL A 289 0.76 -15.47 3.27
CA VAL A 289 -0.45 -14.68 3.54
C VAL A 289 -0.73 -14.60 5.04
N GLY A 290 -0.57 -15.71 5.77
CA GLY A 290 -0.75 -15.76 7.22
C GLY A 290 0.21 -14.85 7.98
N ILE A 291 1.46 -14.72 7.52
CA ILE A 291 2.46 -13.83 8.12
C ILE A 291 2.23 -12.37 7.69
N SER A 292 1.89 -12.11 6.43
CA SER A 292 1.75 -10.76 5.90
C SER A 292 0.43 -10.07 6.31
N ALA A 293 -0.66 -10.82 6.51
CA ALA A 293 -1.96 -10.28 6.92
C ALA A 293 -1.93 -9.47 8.23
N PRO A 294 -1.35 -9.97 9.35
CA PRO A 294 -1.28 -9.19 10.59
C PRO A 294 -0.38 -7.95 10.45
N LEU A 295 0.73 -8.04 9.70
CA LEU A 295 1.58 -6.87 9.41
C LEU A 295 0.82 -5.82 8.57
N ALA A 296 0.07 -6.25 7.56
CA ALA A 296 -0.76 -5.36 6.75
C ALA A 296 -1.84 -4.69 7.60
N LEU A 297 -2.48 -5.42 8.51
CA LEU A 297 -3.50 -4.89 9.42
C LEU A 297 -2.90 -3.85 10.39
N LEU A 298 -1.72 -4.14 10.95
CA LEU A 298 -1.00 -3.19 11.80
C LEU A 298 -0.59 -1.94 11.01
N GLY A 299 -0.11 -2.10 9.77
CA GLY A 299 0.18 -0.99 8.86
C GLY A 299 -1.07 -0.12 8.57
N CYS A 300 -2.22 -0.74 8.31
CA CYS A 300 -3.49 -0.04 8.13
C CYS A 300 -3.93 0.73 9.37
N LEU A 301 -3.73 0.16 10.58
CA LEU A 301 -4.03 0.86 11.83
C LEU A 301 -3.12 2.07 12.05
N VAL A 302 -1.82 1.95 11.75
CA VAL A 302 -0.86 3.06 11.82
C VAL A 302 -1.21 4.15 10.81
N LEU A 303 -1.50 3.79 9.55
CA LEU A 303 -1.94 4.73 8.52
C LEU A 303 -3.23 5.43 8.91
N TRP A 304 -4.18 4.70 9.51
CA TRP A 304 -5.41 5.29 10.01
C TRP A 304 -5.17 6.29 11.14
N TRP A 305 -4.32 5.93 12.10
CA TRP A 305 -3.93 6.81 13.19
C TRP A 305 -3.22 8.08 12.68
N LEU A 306 -2.26 7.93 11.76
CA LEU A 306 -1.55 9.06 11.13
C LEU A 306 -2.49 9.97 10.36
N ALA A 307 -3.40 9.41 9.54
CA ALA A 307 -4.39 10.20 8.81
C ALA A 307 -5.24 11.03 9.78
N VAL A 308 -5.68 10.44 10.89
CA VAL A 308 -6.43 11.14 11.94
C VAL A 308 -5.58 12.22 12.62
N ALA A 309 -4.32 11.92 12.95
CA ALA A 309 -3.41 12.85 13.61
C ALA A 309 -3.09 14.07 12.74
N ILE A 310 -2.95 13.88 11.42
CA ILE A 310 -2.67 14.94 10.45
C ILE A 310 -3.91 15.79 10.19
N THR A 311 -5.09 15.19 9.99
CA THR A 311 -6.28 15.96 9.56
C THR A 311 -7.02 16.65 10.72
N ARG A 312 -6.95 16.14 11.96
CA ARG A 312 -7.67 16.71 13.10
C ARG A 312 -7.36 18.20 13.34
N PRO A 313 -6.10 18.67 13.38
CA PRO A 313 -5.80 20.09 13.56
C PRO A 313 -6.39 20.98 12.45
N LEU A 314 -6.34 20.55 11.19
CA LEU A 314 -6.92 21.31 10.06
C LEU A 314 -8.44 21.39 10.14
N GLN A 315 -9.10 20.28 10.49
CA GLN A 315 -10.55 20.26 10.68
C GLN A 315 -10.97 21.19 11.82
N GLN A 316 -10.23 21.20 12.93
CA GLN A 316 -10.49 22.11 14.06
C GLN A 316 -10.28 23.57 13.67
N LEU A 317 -9.18 23.91 12.99
CA LEU A 317 -8.93 25.28 12.52
C LEU A 317 -9.98 25.74 11.50
N ALA A 318 -10.37 24.87 10.56
CA ALA A 318 -11.41 25.18 9.58
C ALA A 318 -12.80 25.35 10.23
N ALA A 319 -13.13 24.53 11.24
CA ALA A 319 -14.36 24.67 12.00
C ALA A 319 -14.39 25.98 12.80
N SER A 320 -13.29 26.33 13.47
CA SER A 320 -13.16 27.61 14.18
C SER A 320 -13.22 28.80 13.23
N ALA A 321 -12.63 28.72 12.04
CA ALA A 321 -12.73 29.77 11.02
C ALA A 321 -14.17 30.00 10.55
N ARG A 322 -14.99 28.94 10.42
CA ARG A 322 -16.41 29.09 10.05
C ARG A 322 -17.28 29.68 11.17
N ALA A 323 -16.80 29.66 12.42
CA ALA A 323 -17.53 30.13 13.59
C ALA A 323 -16.98 31.45 14.15
N LEU A 324 -16.21 32.22 13.36
CA LEU A 324 -15.56 33.48 13.75
C LEU A 324 -16.50 34.50 14.42
N ASP A 325 -17.79 34.49 14.08
CA ASP A 325 -18.79 35.42 14.62
C ASP A 325 -19.23 35.11 16.06
N ARG A 326 -18.84 33.95 16.63
CA ARG A 326 -19.25 33.55 17.98
C ARG A 326 -18.28 34.07 19.05
N PRO A 327 -18.79 34.64 20.17
CA PRO A 327 -17.95 34.97 21.31
C PRO A 327 -17.28 33.70 21.87
N GLY A 328 -15.97 33.78 22.19
CA GLY A 328 -15.16 32.66 22.67
C GLY A 328 -14.40 31.85 21.60
N THR A 329 -14.59 32.14 20.31
CA THR A 329 -13.92 31.40 19.21
C THR A 329 -12.39 31.59 19.23
N ALA A 330 -11.90 32.74 19.71
CA ALA A 330 -10.47 33.03 19.88
C ALA A 330 -9.79 32.05 20.85
N GLU A 331 -10.43 31.75 21.99
CA GLU A 331 -9.91 30.81 22.98
C GLU A 331 -9.90 29.37 22.45
N GLY A 332 -10.95 28.99 21.72
CA GLY A 332 -11.02 27.69 21.03
C GLY A 332 -9.87 27.51 20.04
N LEU A 333 -9.53 28.56 19.30
CA LEU A 333 -8.41 28.60 18.35
C LEU A 333 -7.06 28.44 19.03
N GLN A 334 -6.85 29.05 20.19
CA GLN A 334 -5.62 28.91 20.96
C GLN A 334 -5.40 27.48 21.49
N ARG A 335 -6.48 26.76 21.82
CA ARG A 335 -6.42 25.38 22.34
C ARG A 335 -6.09 24.33 21.27
N VAL A 336 -6.20 24.65 19.98
CA VAL A 336 -5.85 23.71 18.90
C VAL A 336 -4.36 23.39 18.92
N LYS A 337 -4.03 22.10 19.06
CA LYS A 337 -2.64 21.58 19.01
C LYS A 337 -2.20 21.40 17.55
N ALA A 338 -1.56 22.42 16.99
CA ALA A 338 -0.97 22.38 15.66
C ALA A 338 0.48 21.86 15.73
N TRP A 339 0.65 20.54 15.61
CA TRP A 339 1.92 19.86 15.83
C TRP A 339 2.87 19.87 14.62
N TYR A 340 2.38 20.20 13.43
CA TYR A 340 3.16 20.30 12.20
C TYR A 340 3.09 21.72 11.63
N PHE A 341 4.06 22.00 10.75
CA PHE A 341 4.36 23.34 10.25
C PHE A 341 3.15 24.04 9.63
N GLU A 342 2.47 23.41 8.68
CA GLU A 342 1.35 24.01 7.93
C GLU A 342 0.16 24.33 8.84
N ALA A 343 -0.17 23.45 9.79
CA ALA A 343 -1.22 23.72 10.76
C ALA A 343 -0.84 24.86 11.72
N ALA A 344 0.45 24.97 12.08
CA ALA A 344 0.93 26.01 13.00
C ALA A 344 0.94 27.39 12.31
N GLU A 345 1.37 27.46 11.06
CA GLU A 345 1.25 28.62 10.18
C GLU A 345 -0.21 29.08 10.06
N LEU A 346 -1.12 28.16 9.70
CA LEU A 346 -2.54 28.48 9.54
C LEU A 346 -3.16 29.02 10.84
N LYS A 347 -2.81 28.41 11.99
CA LYS A 347 -3.24 28.89 13.31
C LYS A 347 -2.74 30.31 13.58
N ARG A 348 -1.46 30.60 13.31
CA ARG A 348 -0.88 31.93 13.52
C ARG A 348 -1.54 32.98 12.64
N ALA A 349 -1.71 32.69 11.35
CA ALA A 349 -2.37 33.59 10.40
C ALA A 349 -3.81 33.90 10.81
N LEU A 350 -4.57 32.89 11.26
CA LEU A 350 -5.95 33.06 11.67
C LEU A 350 -6.08 33.87 12.98
N LEU A 351 -5.20 33.64 13.96
CA LEU A 351 -5.14 34.45 15.19
C LEU A 351 -4.76 35.90 14.91
N PHE A 352 -3.76 36.12 14.05
CA PHE A 352 -3.36 37.47 13.63
C PHE A 352 -4.52 38.20 12.93
N GLY A 353 -5.20 37.53 11.99
CA GLY A 353 -6.37 38.09 11.31
C GLY A 353 -7.51 38.44 12.26
N LEU A 354 -7.79 37.60 13.25
CA LEU A 354 -8.83 37.86 14.25
C LEU A 354 -8.51 39.08 15.12
N ASN A 355 -7.27 39.22 15.59
CA ASN A 355 -6.84 40.38 16.37
C ASN A 355 -6.98 41.68 15.55
N LEU A 356 -6.57 41.66 14.28
CA LEU A 356 -6.70 42.82 13.39
C LEU A 356 -8.17 43.21 13.16
N LEU A 357 -9.06 42.22 12.98
CA LEU A 357 -10.49 42.46 12.84
C LEU A 357 -11.09 43.07 14.11
N GLN A 358 -10.76 42.52 15.28
CA GLN A 358 -11.22 43.06 16.56
C GLN A 358 -10.75 44.50 16.78
N GLU A 359 -9.49 44.81 16.44
CA GLU A 359 -8.96 46.17 16.54
C GLU A 359 -9.70 47.14 15.61
N ARG A 360 -9.95 46.73 14.35
CA ARG A 360 -10.71 47.55 13.39
C ARG A 360 -12.15 47.78 13.85
N ILE A 361 -12.84 46.75 14.33
CA ILE A 361 -14.19 46.87 14.88
C ILE A 361 -14.19 47.83 16.08
N GLY A 362 -13.21 47.71 16.99
CA GLY A 362 -13.08 48.61 18.14
C GLY A 362 -12.81 50.07 17.77
N ARG A 363 -12.06 50.33 16.68
CA ARG A 363 -11.86 51.69 16.16
C ARG A 363 -13.12 52.25 15.50
N LEU A 364 -13.83 51.44 14.70
CA LEU A 364 -15.09 51.84 14.06
C LEU A 364 -16.19 52.14 15.10
N ASN A 365 -16.31 51.31 16.14
CA ASN A 365 -17.26 51.54 17.23
C ASN A 365 -16.99 52.87 17.95
N ARG A 366 -15.73 53.18 18.27
CA ARG A 366 -15.35 54.46 18.88
C ARG A 366 -15.68 55.65 17.96
N ALA A 367 -15.29 55.59 16.69
CA ALA A 367 -15.59 56.65 15.73
C ALA A 367 -17.10 56.85 15.51
N ALA A 368 -17.91 55.78 15.62
CA ALA A 368 -19.36 55.86 15.49
C ALA A 368 -20.06 56.46 16.72
N GLN A 369 -19.40 56.51 17.89
CA GLN A 369 -19.96 56.96 19.17
C GLN A 369 -19.44 58.32 19.64
N THR A 370 -18.42 58.90 19.00
CA THR A 370 -17.91 60.23 19.36
C THR A 370 -18.37 61.33 18.41
N ASP A 371 -18.55 62.54 18.91
CA ASP A 371 -18.73 63.74 18.09
C ASP A 371 -17.37 64.17 17.50
N PRO A 372 -17.24 64.33 16.17
CA PRO A 372 -15.96 64.58 15.52
C PRO A 372 -15.36 65.96 15.83
N LEU A 373 -16.17 66.95 16.24
CA LEU A 373 -15.68 68.30 16.52
C LEU A 373 -15.14 68.44 17.95
N THR A 374 -15.88 67.91 18.92
CA THR A 374 -15.60 68.09 20.36
C THR A 374 -14.91 66.88 20.99
N GLY A 375 -14.99 65.70 20.37
CA GLY A 375 -14.49 64.44 20.93
C GLY A 375 -15.26 63.98 22.18
N LEU A 376 -16.44 64.55 22.44
CA LEU A 376 -17.40 64.05 23.42
C LEU A 376 -18.21 62.88 22.86
N GLY A 377 -19.02 62.22 23.70
CA GLY A 377 -20.01 61.27 23.20
C GLY A 377 -21.01 61.94 22.25
N ASN A 378 -21.40 61.28 21.16
CA ASN A 378 -22.49 61.76 20.33
C ASN A 378 -23.84 61.21 20.85
N ARG A 379 -24.94 61.50 20.15
CA ARG A 379 -26.26 60.99 20.53
C ARG A 379 -26.31 59.47 20.72
N ARG A 380 -25.58 58.68 19.93
CA ARG A 380 -25.55 57.22 20.08
C ARG A 380 -24.83 56.78 21.35
N HIS A 381 -23.78 57.50 21.76
CA HIS A 381 -23.11 57.23 23.02
C HIS A 381 -24.00 57.58 24.22
N LEU A 382 -24.73 58.70 24.14
CA LEU A 382 -25.73 59.05 25.15
C LEU A 382 -26.78 57.95 25.32
N ASP A 383 -27.42 57.52 24.22
CA ASP A 383 -28.46 56.48 24.26
C ASP A 383 -27.91 55.15 24.83
N PHE A 384 -26.67 54.81 24.48
CA PHE A 384 -25.96 53.64 25.02
C PHE A 384 -25.70 53.77 26.53
N SER A 385 -25.19 54.92 26.99
CA SER A 385 -24.91 55.17 28.39
C SER A 385 -26.17 55.19 29.25
N LEU A 386 -27.28 55.75 28.75
CA LEU A 386 -28.57 55.70 29.44
C LEU A 386 -29.08 54.27 29.59
N SER A 387 -28.99 53.47 28.53
CA SER A 387 -29.38 52.05 28.56
C SER A 387 -28.53 51.26 29.57
N LEU A 388 -27.25 51.60 29.70
CA LEU A 388 -26.34 50.98 30.66
C LEU A 388 -26.71 51.35 32.11
N LEU A 389 -26.92 52.65 32.39
CA LEU A 389 -27.32 53.12 33.72
C LEU A 389 -28.67 52.55 34.17
N GLU A 390 -29.62 52.43 33.24
CA GLU A 390 -30.91 51.78 33.49
C GLU A 390 -30.75 50.29 33.81
N ALA A 391 -29.94 49.56 33.05
CA ALA A 391 -29.68 48.14 33.28
C ALA A 391 -28.93 47.87 34.59
N GLU A 392 -28.09 48.81 35.04
CA GLU A 392 -27.36 48.75 36.30
C GLU A 392 -28.18 49.28 37.50
N ALA A 393 -29.42 49.73 37.27
CA ALA A 393 -30.27 50.38 38.28
C ALA A 393 -29.54 51.50 39.04
N CYS A 394 -28.77 52.31 38.32
CA CYS A 394 -27.96 53.39 38.88
C CYS A 394 -28.72 54.72 38.81
N ASP A 395 -29.01 55.33 39.96
CA ASP A 395 -29.51 56.71 40.03
C ASP A 395 -28.56 57.66 39.31
N PHE A 396 -29.08 58.62 38.54
CA PHE A 396 -28.24 59.62 37.89
C PHE A 396 -28.94 60.98 37.76
N CYS A 397 -28.13 62.03 37.66
CA CYS A 397 -28.63 63.35 37.28
C CYS A 397 -28.26 63.68 35.83
N VAL A 398 -29.18 64.35 35.14
CA VAL A 398 -28.99 64.90 33.80
C VAL A 398 -28.77 66.39 33.93
N VAL A 399 -27.75 66.91 33.25
CA VAL A 399 -27.57 68.34 33.02
C VAL A 399 -27.67 68.61 31.52
N ALA A 400 -28.78 69.21 31.09
CA ALA A 400 -28.94 69.76 29.75
C ALA A 400 -28.38 71.17 29.72
N LEU A 401 -27.49 71.48 28.78
CA LEU A 401 -26.89 72.80 28.67
C LEU A 401 -26.77 73.27 27.24
N ASP A 402 -26.88 74.58 27.08
CA ASP A 402 -26.88 75.25 25.79
C ASP A 402 -26.22 76.62 25.91
N ILE A 403 -25.48 76.99 24.87
CA ILE A 403 -24.73 78.24 24.81
C ILE A 403 -25.68 79.39 24.48
N ASP A 404 -25.78 80.35 25.40
CA ASP A 404 -26.64 81.50 25.22
C ASP A 404 -26.21 82.32 23.98
N HIS A 405 -27.16 82.59 23.11
CA HIS A 405 -26.95 83.40 21.90
C HIS A 405 -25.89 82.85 20.93
N PHE A 406 -25.61 81.54 20.92
CA PHE A 406 -24.58 80.95 20.05
C PHE A 406 -24.78 81.21 18.56
N LYS A 407 -26.04 81.28 18.09
CA LYS A 407 -26.33 81.73 16.72
C LYS A 407 -25.76 83.11 16.40
N GLN A 408 -25.80 84.07 17.34
CA GLN A 408 -25.22 85.40 17.16
C GLN A 408 -23.69 85.35 17.10
N VAL A 409 -23.07 84.42 17.84
CA VAL A 409 -21.62 84.16 17.74
C VAL A 409 -21.25 83.67 16.34
N ASN A 410 -22.00 82.70 15.81
CA ASN A 410 -21.80 82.20 14.45
C ASN A 410 -22.04 83.27 13.39
N ASP A 411 -23.13 84.02 13.51
CA ASP A 411 -23.51 85.06 12.55
C ASP A 411 -22.51 86.24 12.57
N GLY A 412 -21.91 86.54 13.74
CA GLY A 412 -20.97 87.66 13.92
C GLY A 412 -19.50 87.32 13.63
N HIS A 413 -19.06 86.10 13.93
CA HIS A 413 -17.63 85.72 13.84
C HIS A 413 -17.35 84.55 12.90
N GLY A 414 -18.39 83.95 12.30
CA GLY A 414 -18.29 82.79 11.43
C GLY A 414 -18.25 81.46 12.18
N HIS A 415 -18.63 80.39 11.47
CA HIS A 415 -18.75 79.04 12.05
C HIS A 415 -17.44 78.49 12.61
N GLU A 416 -16.28 78.83 12.04
CA GLU A 416 -14.97 78.38 12.56
C GLU A 416 -14.70 78.91 13.98
N VAL A 417 -15.14 80.13 14.28
CA VAL A 417 -15.02 80.72 15.63
C VAL A 417 -16.06 80.10 16.57
N GLY A 418 -17.28 79.83 16.10
CA GLY A 418 -18.26 79.05 16.85
C GLY A 418 -17.74 77.65 17.24
N ASP A 419 -17.05 76.97 16.32
CA ASP A 419 -16.40 75.69 16.57
C ASP A 419 -15.31 75.77 17.65
N GLN A 420 -14.56 76.88 17.71
CA GLN A 420 -13.59 77.13 18.78
C GLN A 420 -14.29 77.31 20.14
N VAL A 421 -15.42 78.01 20.17
CA VAL A 421 -16.24 78.17 21.39
C VAL A 421 -16.73 76.80 21.87
N LEU A 422 -17.21 75.92 20.98
CA LEU A 422 -17.65 74.57 21.33
C LEU A 422 -16.51 73.69 21.87
N ARG A 423 -15.33 73.74 21.26
CA ARG A 423 -14.13 73.03 21.78
C ARG A 423 -13.71 73.55 23.14
N ARG A 424 -13.73 74.87 23.35
CA ARG A 424 -13.34 75.49 24.61
C ARG A 424 -14.35 75.18 25.72
N LEU A 425 -15.64 75.20 25.41
CA LEU A 425 -16.68 74.71 26.32
C LEU A 425 -16.41 73.27 26.73
N THR A 426 -16.10 72.40 25.76
CA THR A 426 -15.79 70.99 26.01
C THR A 426 -14.63 70.81 27.00
N GLU A 427 -13.57 71.62 26.89
CA GLU A 427 -12.46 71.60 27.85
C GLU A 427 -12.90 72.01 29.26
N LEU A 428 -13.76 73.02 29.39
CA LEU A 428 -14.30 73.47 30.67
C LEU A 428 -15.24 72.42 31.28
N MET A 429 -16.06 71.76 30.46
CA MET A 429 -16.89 70.62 30.86
C MET A 429 -16.04 69.49 31.45
N ARG A 430 -14.97 69.08 30.75
CA ARG A 430 -14.06 68.03 31.24
C ARG A 430 -13.37 68.36 32.56
N ARG A 431 -13.04 69.64 32.80
CA ARG A 431 -12.44 70.09 34.08
C ARG A 431 -13.44 70.11 35.24
N CYS A 432 -14.72 70.26 34.94
CA CYS A 432 -15.78 70.33 35.94
C CYS A 432 -16.36 68.95 36.30
N CYS A 433 -16.00 67.90 35.57
CA CYS A 433 -16.55 66.55 35.73
C CYS A 433 -15.52 65.59 36.31
N ARG A 434 -16.02 64.57 37.01
CA ARG A 434 -15.20 63.48 37.56
C ARG A 434 -15.04 62.35 36.55
N GLU A 435 -14.08 61.47 36.83
CA GLU A 435 -13.96 60.20 36.14
C GLU A 435 -15.25 59.38 36.37
N GLY A 436 -15.94 59.01 35.30
CA GLY A 436 -17.25 58.33 35.33
C GLY A 436 -18.44 59.17 34.85
N ASP A 437 -18.32 60.49 34.80
CA ASP A 437 -19.36 61.35 34.22
C ASP A 437 -19.38 61.20 32.69
N VAL A 438 -20.57 61.12 32.10
CA VAL A 438 -20.74 60.98 30.63
C VAL A 438 -21.02 62.34 30.03
N LEU A 439 -20.13 62.80 29.15
CA LEU A 439 -20.25 64.07 28.46
C LEU A 439 -20.63 63.84 27.01
N CYS A 440 -21.75 64.42 26.57
CA CYS A 440 -22.28 64.25 25.24
C CYS A 440 -22.58 65.57 24.56
N ARG A 441 -22.42 65.61 23.23
CA ARG A 441 -22.97 66.64 22.34
C ARG A 441 -24.04 65.99 21.47
N THR A 442 -25.29 66.41 21.64
CA THR A 442 -26.43 65.82 20.91
C THR A 442 -26.86 66.62 19.69
N GLY A 443 -26.48 67.89 19.61
CA GLY A 443 -26.86 68.80 18.53
C GLY A 443 -25.81 69.87 18.26
N GLY A 444 -26.20 70.94 17.56
CA GLY A 444 -25.30 72.03 17.17
C GLY A 444 -24.63 72.70 18.37
N GLU A 445 -25.43 73.24 19.28
CA GLU A 445 -24.99 73.92 20.52
C GLU A 445 -25.47 73.23 21.80
N GLU A 446 -26.04 72.02 21.65
CA GLU A 446 -26.68 71.26 22.71
C GLU A 446 -25.74 70.20 23.29
N PHE A 447 -25.54 70.28 24.60
CA PHE A 447 -24.71 69.35 25.35
C PHE A 447 -25.51 68.74 26.51
N LEU A 448 -25.17 67.50 26.82
CA LEU A 448 -25.73 66.76 27.94
C LEU A 448 -24.61 66.20 28.80
N MET A 449 -24.80 66.27 30.11
CA MET A 449 -23.99 65.54 31.08
C MET A 449 -24.87 64.53 31.79
N LEU A 450 -24.43 63.28 31.87
CA LEU A 450 -24.97 62.31 32.81
C LEU A 450 -23.99 62.21 33.98
N LEU A 451 -24.52 62.36 35.19
CA LEU A 451 -23.77 62.30 36.43
C LEU A 451 -24.29 61.08 37.23
N PRO A 452 -23.72 59.87 37.01
CA PRO A 452 -24.12 58.67 37.74
C PRO A 452 -23.86 58.83 39.23
N ASP A 453 -24.75 58.31 40.07
CA ASP A 453 -24.69 58.34 41.53
C ASP A 453 -24.41 59.76 42.10
N ALA A 454 -25.08 60.75 41.51
CA ALA A 454 -25.03 62.14 41.95
C ALA A 454 -26.39 62.55 42.51
N SER A 455 -26.40 63.16 43.70
CA SER A 455 -27.59 63.81 44.23
C SER A 455 -27.93 65.07 43.42
N LEU A 456 -29.20 65.47 43.44
CA LEU A 456 -29.64 66.69 42.73
C LEU A 456 -28.84 67.94 43.17
N GLN A 457 -28.49 68.04 44.45
CA GLN A 457 -27.66 69.13 44.99
C GLN A 457 -26.23 69.10 44.43
N ALA A 458 -25.63 67.92 44.30
CA ALA A 458 -24.31 67.77 43.72
C ALA A 458 -24.32 68.12 42.23
N ALA A 459 -25.33 67.68 41.48
CA ALA A 459 -25.51 68.01 40.08
C ALA A 459 -25.70 69.52 39.85
N LEU A 460 -26.50 70.18 40.70
CA LEU A 460 -26.63 71.64 40.72
C LEU A 460 -25.30 72.36 40.96
N ALA A 461 -24.49 71.87 41.90
CA ALA A 461 -23.19 72.46 42.19
C ALA A 461 -22.22 72.32 40.99
N VAL A 462 -22.25 71.17 40.29
CA VAL A 462 -21.47 70.96 39.05
C VAL A 462 -21.96 71.91 37.95
N ALA A 463 -23.27 72.03 37.75
CA ALA A 463 -23.87 72.90 36.76
C ALA A 463 -23.54 74.38 37.01
N GLU A 464 -23.64 74.86 38.25
CA GLU A 464 -23.28 76.24 38.62
C GLU A 464 -21.77 76.49 38.49
N ARG A 465 -20.93 75.51 38.85
CA ARG A 465 -19.48 75.60 38.66
C ARG A 465 -19.12 75.74 37.19
N LEU A 466 -19.74 74.94 36.31
CA LEU A 466 -19.53 75.05 34.88
C LEU A 466 -20.01 76.40 34.34
N ARG A 467 -21.21 76.84 34.74
CA ARG A 467 -21.78 78.13 34.33
C ARG A 467 -20.85 79.29 34.65
N LYS A 468 -20.38 79.36 35.90
CA LYS A 468 -19.40 80.38 36.34
C LYS A 468 -18.08 80.23 35.61
N GLY A 469 -17.57 79.01 35.48
CA GLY A 469 -16.32 78.74 34.77
C GLY A 469 -16.32 79.21 33.32
N VAL A 470 -17.46 79.09 32.61
CA VAL A 470 -17.61 79.60 31.24
C VAL A 470 -17.75 81.12 31.24
N GLN A 471 -18.55 81.70 32.13
CA GLN A 471 -18.71 83.15 32.24
C GLN A 471 -17.38 83.87 32.56
N ASP A 472 -16.55 83.26 33.41
CA ASP A 472 -15.28 83.84 33.88
C ASP A 472 -14.10 83.55 32.93
N THR A 473 -14.32 82.75 31.88
CA THR A 473 -13.29 82.41 30.88
C THR A 473 -13.65 83.01 29.53
N PRO A 474 -13.23 84.27 29.22
CA PRO A 474 -13.48 84.86 27.90
C PRO A 474 -12.83 84.01 26.79
N ILE A 475 -13.54 83.85 25.68
CA ILE A 475 -13.12 83.09 24.50
C ILE A 475 -12.86 84.09 23.39
N GLU A 476 -11.60 84.45 23.17
CA GLU A 476 -11.20 85.36 22.08
C GLU A 476 -11.49 84.74 20.70
N PRO A 477 -12.01 85.49 19.71
CA PRO A 477 -12.31 86.93 19.70
C PRO A 477 -13.74 87.30 20.14
N VAL A 478 -14.54 86.34 20.64
CA VAL A 478 -15.97 86.51 20.96
C VAL A 478 -16.17 87.25 22.29
N GLY A 479 -15.26 87.06 23.25
CA GLY A 479 -15.37 87.61 24.60
C GLY A 479 -16.09 86.66 25.56
N ALA A 480 -16.87 87.21 26.49
CA ALA A 480 -17.56 86.42 27.51
C ALA A 480 -18.81 85.73 26.91
N VAL A 481 -18.86 84.41 27.02
CA VAL A 481 -20.01 83.58 26.63
C VAL A 481 -20.70 83.09 27.91
N THR A 482 -22.03 82.92 27.88
CA THR A 482 -22.78 82.40 29.02
C THR A 482 -23.52 81.12 28.66
N LEU A 483 -23.88 80.34 29.68
CA LEU A 483 -24.64 79.11 29.54
C LEU A 483 -25.97 79.19 30.28
N SER A 484 -27.01 78.64 29.67
CA SER A 484 -28.20 78.22 30.38
C SER A 484 -28.12 76.71 30.62
N LEU A 485 -28.50 76.26 31.82
CA LEU A 485 -28.47 74.85 32.19
C LEU A 485 -29.78 74.42 32.88
N GLY A 486 -30.24 73.22 32.56
CA GLY A 486 -31.35 72.55 33.20
C GLY A 486 -30.89 71.25 33.86
N VAL A 487 -31.27 71.03 35.12
CA VAL A 487 -30.90 69.84 35.88
C VAL A 487 -32.15 69.06 36.27
N ALA A 488 -32.11 67.74 36.07
CA ALA A 488 -33.15 66.83 36.52
C ALA A 488 -32.53 65.53 37.07
N ARG A 489 -33.20 64.90 38.02
CA ARG A 489 -32.78 63.61 38.59
C ARG A 489 -33.64 62.48 38.07
N TRP A 490 -33.01 61.38 37.71
CA TRP A 490 -33.64 60.09 37.50
C TRP A 490 -33.34 59.17 38.70
N GLU A 491 -34.37 58.46 39.16
CA GLU A 491 -34.27 57.51 40.27
C GLU A 491 -34.59 56.11 39.73
N ALA A 492 -33.74 55.14 40.02
CA ALA A 492 -33.88 53.78 39.51
C ALA A 492 -35.15 53.08 40.01
N ASP A 493 -35.64 53.46 41.20
CA ASP A 493 -36.89 52.96 41.79
C ASP A 493 -38.15 53.67 41.24
N SER A 494 -38.00 54.66 40.35
CA SER A 494 -39.13 55.31 39.69
C SER A 494 -39.68 54.46 38.55
N ASN A 495 -41.00 54.51 38.32
CA ASN A 495 -41.62 53.90 37.13
C ASN A 495 -41.40 54.73 35.84
N GLU A 496 -40.45 55.68 35.86
CA GLU A 496 -40.17 56.60 34.74
C GLU A 496 -39.03 56.07 33.89
N ALA A 497 -39.17 56.15 32.56
CA ALA A 497 -38.07 55.86 31.66
C ALA A 497 -36.96 56.95 31.79
N PRO A 498 -35.67 56.60 31.64
CA PRO A 498 -34.55 57.55 31.62
C PRO A 498 -34.75 58.76 30.69
N SER A 499 -35.48 58.58 29.59
CA SER A 499 -35.85 59.65 28.66
C SER A 499 -36.69 60.76 29.29
N GLU A 500 -37.49 60.48 30.32
CA GLU A 500 -38.29 61.49 31.00
C GLU A 500 -37.43 62.45 31.84
N ALA A 501 -36.31 61.97 32.39
CA ALA A 501 -35.36 62.84 33.06
C ALA A 501 -34.63 63.76 32.07
N LEU A 502 -34.34 63.29 30.84
CA LEU A 502 -33.86 64.17 29.77
C LEU A 502 -34.90 65.26 29.45
N ASN A 503 -36.16 64.89 29.27
CA ASN A 503 -37.24 65.85 29.01
C ASN A 503 -37.41 66.87 30.14
N ARG A 504 -37.28 66.45 31.41
CA ARG A 504 -37.27 67.35 32.57
C ARG A 504 -36.08 68.31 32.55
N ALA A 505 -34.88 67.82 32.26
CA ALA A 505 -33.69 68.67 32.13
C ALA A 505 -33.84 69.69 30.99
N ASP A 506 -34.38 69.28 29.83
CA ASP A 506 -34.63 70.19 28.70
C ASP A 506 -35.69 71.25 29.03
N ARG A 507 -36.76 70.89 29.75
CA ARG A 507 -37.76 71.86 30.23
C ARG A 507 -37.14 72.87 31.21
N ALA A 508 -36.28 72.40 32.12
CA ALA A 508 -35.57 73.28 33.04
C ALA A 508 -34.60 74.22 32.28
N LEU A 509 -33.89 73.70 31.28
CA LEU A 509 -33.02 74.50 30.41
C LEU A 509 -33.81 75.59 29.67
N TYR A 510 -34.99 75.23 29.14
CA TYR A 510 -35.89 76.17 28.49
C TYR A 510 -36.37 77.26 29.46
N ALA A 511 -36.71 76.90 30.70
CA ALA A 511 -37.06 77.86 31.75
C ALA A 511 -35.89 78.79 32.10
N ALA A 512 -34.65 78.27 32.15
CA ALA A 512 -33.44 79.07 32.34
C ALA A 512 -33.26 80.12 31.24
N LYS A 513 -33.49 79.73 29.97
CA LYS A 513 -33.44 80.63 28.81
C LYS A 513 -34.50 81.73 28.88
N GLN A 514 -35.74 81.41 29.29
CA GLN A 514 -36.81 82.41 29.41
C GLN A 514 -36.63 83.35 30.59
N ALA A 515 -36.08 82.87 31.70
CA ALA A 515 -35.93 83.67 32.92
C ALA A 515 -34.80 84.71 32.84
N GLY A 516 -34.13 84.85 31.69
CA GLY A 516 -33.07 85.83 31.45
C GLY A 516 -31.69 85.22 31.23
N ARG A 517 -31.59 83.91 30.94
CA ARG A 517 -30.34 83.20 30.60
C ARG A 517 -29.28 83.24 31.70
N ASN A 518 -28.08 82.73 31.42
CA ASN A 518 -26.93 82.64 32.33
C ASN A 518 -27.29 82.13 33.74
N ARG A 519 -27.98 80.98 33.81
CA ARG A 519 -28.43 80.39 35.09
C ARG A 519 -28.66 78.89 35.00
N VAL A 520 -28.67 78.25 36.16
CA VAL A 520 -29.13 76.88 36.33
C VAL A 520 -30.56 76.88 36.84
N MET A 521 -31.41 76.03 36.25
CA MET A 521 -32.77 75.75 36.72
C MET A 521 -32.92 74.25 36.96
N THR A 522 -33.81 73.87 37.87
CA THR A 522 -34.19 72.47 38.10
C THR A 522 -35.63 72.23 37.70
N SER A 523 -35.92 71.02 37.25
CA SER A 523 -37.27 70.49 37.23
C SER A 523 -37.34 69.37 38.26
N ASP A 524 -38.26 69.50 39.21
CA ASP A 524 -38.67 68.37 40.04
C ASP A 524 -39.34 67.30 39.15
#